data_AF-A0A429I9Q3-F1
#
_entry.id   AF-A0A429I9Q3-F1
#
_cell.length_a   1.000
_cell.length_b   1.000
_cell.length_c   1.000
_cell.angle_alpha   90.00
_cell.angle_beta   90.00
_cell.angle_gamma   90.00
#
_symmetry.space_group_name_H-M   'P 1'
#
loop_
_entity.id
_entity.type
_entity.pdbx_description
1 polymer ?
#
loop_
_entity_poly.entity_id
_entity_poly.type
_entity_poly.pdbx_seq_one_letter_code
_entity_poly.pdbx_strand_id
1 'polypeptide(L)' 'MVQEHKSLLRDYLTELAAEYADPRGVAAQIHIMIEGAMVTSSLLGAEATRQARDGICAVLAAAEGSRGK' A
#
# COMPACT_ATOMS: atom_id res chain seq x y z
N MET A 1 -8.53 18.79 -3.59
CA MET A 1 -7.08 18.66 -3.30
C MET A 1 -6.72 17.39 -2.53
N VAL A 2 -7.02 17.23 -1.22
CA VAL A 2 -6.59 16.01 -0.47
C VAL A 2 -7.30 14.73 -0.94
N GLN A 3 -8.63 14.76 -1.10
CA GLN A 3 -9.39 13.59 -1.56
C GLN A 3 -9.02 13.17 -2.98
N GLU A 4 -8.74 14.16 -3.82
CA GLU A 4 -8.29 13.96 -5.20
C GLU A 4 -6.91 13.31 -5.25
N HIS A 5 -5.95 13.80 -4.45
CA HIS A 5 -4.64 13.19 -4.32
C HIS A 5 -4.73 11.73 -3.84
N LYS A 6 -5.56 11.45 -2.84
CA LYS A 6 -5.81 10.08 -2.35
C LYS A 6 -6.43 9.18 -3.41
N SER A 7 -7.31 9.73 -4.26
CA SER A 7 -7.87 8.97 -5.37
C SER A 7 -6.80 8.64 -6.40
N LEU A 8 -6.03 9.63 -6.84
CA LEU A 8 -4.95 9.44 -7.82
C LEU A 8 -3.90 8.45 -7.33
N LEU A 9 -3.52 8.51 -6.05
CA LEU A 9 -2.59 7.56 -5.46
C LEU A 9 -3.15 6.14 -5.47
N ARG A 10 -4.42 5.96 -5.11
CA ARG A 10 -5.07 4.64 -5.15
C ARG A 10 -5.21 4.12 -6.59
N ASP A 11 -5.53 4.98 -7.55
CA ASP A 11 -5.65 4.61 -8.96
C ASP A 11 -4.28 4.16 -9.51
N TYR A 12 -3.23 4.93 -9.23
CA TYR A 12 -1.85 4.57 -9.54
C TYR A 12 -1.42 3.21 -8.92
N LEU A 13 -1.72 3.01 -7.63
CA LEU A 13 -1.43 1.73 -6.96
C LEU A 13 -2.23 0.56 -7.56
N THR A 14 -3.44 0.82 -8.05
CA THR A 14 -4.27 -0.19 -8.72
C THR A 14 -3.67 -0.58 -10.07
N GLU A 15 -3.16 0.40 -10.82
CA GLU A 15 -2.45 0.14 -12.08
C GLU A 15 -1.16 -0.65 -11.85
N LEU A 16 -0.38 -0.32 -10.82
CA LEU A 16 0.80 -1.10 -10.43
C LEU A 16 0.45 -2.54 -10.01
N ALA A 17 -0.73 -2.74 -9.43
CA ALA A 17 -1.21 -4.02 -8.96
C ALA A 17 -1.96 -4.83 -10.04
N ALA A 18 -1.97 -4.39 -11.30
CA ALA A 18 -2.81 -4.96 -12.36
C ALA A 18 -2.60 -6.46 -12.61
N GLU A 19 -1.42 -7.01 -12.26
CA GLU A 19 -1.09 -8.42 -12.45
C GLU A 19 -1.57 -9.34 -11.30
N TYR A 20 -2.06 -8.77 -10.19
CA TYR A 20 -2.59 -9.55 -9.07
C TYR A 20 -4.05 -9.98 -9.30
N ALA A 21 -4.48 -11.04 -8.60
CA ALA A 21 -5.86 -11.54 -8.69
C ALA A 21 -6.91 -10.52 -8.19
N ASP A 22 -6.55 -9.67 -7.23
CA ASP A 22 -7.38 -8.55 -6.75
C ASP A 22 -6.55 -7.24 -6.71
N PRO A 23 -6.39 -6.56 -7.86
CA PRO A 23 -5.58 -5.34 -7.94
C PRO A 23 -6.09 -4.23 -7.00
N ARG A 24 -7.42 -4.11 -6.88
CA ARG A 24 -8.06 -3.06 -6.07
C ARG A 24 -7.86 -3.33 -4.58
N GLY A 25 -7.98 -4.58 -4.14
CA GLY A 25 -7.74 -4.97 -2.75
C GLY A 25 -6.28 -4.74 -2.34
N VAL A 26 -5.33 -5.15 -3.19
CA VAL A 26 -3.89 -4.92 -2.95
C VAL A 26 -3.58 -3.43 -2.86
N ALA A 27 -4.07 -2.63 -3.82
CA ALA A 27 -3.88 -1.18 -3.82
C ALA A 27 -4.46 -0.51 -2.57
N ALA A 28 -5.66 -0.91 -2.14
CA ALA A 28 -6.30 -0.36 -0.94
C ALA A 28 -5.49 -0.64 0.33
N GLN A 29 -4.97 -1.86 0.49
CA GLN A 29 -4.14 -2.23 1.65
C GLN A 29 -2.83 -1.44 1.69
N ILE A 30 -2.14 -1.31 0.55
CA ILE A 30 -0.90 -0.52 0.44
C ILE A 30 -1.17 0.95 0.73
N HIS A 31 -2.25 1.52 0.18
CA HIS A 31 -2.61 2.92 0.41
C HIS A 31 -2.81 3.22 1.90
N ILE A 32 -3.53 2.36 2.64
CA ILE A 32 -3.72 2.50 4.09
C ILE A 32 -2.38 2.50 4.83
N MET A 33 -1.46 1.61 4.47
CA MET A 33 -0.14 1.55 5.11
C MET A 33 0.71 2.78 4.81
N ILE A 34 0.66 3.33 3.59
CA ILE A 34 1.34 4.58 3.25
C ILE A 34 0.80 5.74 4.08
N GLU A 35 -0.53 5.88 4.20
CA GLU A 35 -1.15 6.92 5.03
C GLU A 35 -0.71 6.81 6.49
N GLY A 36 -0.74 5.58 7.04
CA GLY A 36 -0.26 5.30 8.40
C GLY A 36 1.23 5.61 8.59
N ALA A 37 2.07 5.26 7.61
CA ALA A 37 3.50 5.54 7.64
C ALA A 37 3.79 7.05 7.63
N MET A 38 3.08 7.82 6.80
CA MET A 38 3.22 9.27 6.75
C MET A 38 2.90 9.91 8.10
N VAL A 39 1.77 9.55 8.71
CA VAL A 39 1.37 10.08 10.03
C VAL A 39 2.33 9.62 11.13
N THR A 40 2.76 8.36 11.10
CA THR A 40 3.68 7.84 12.12
C THR A 40 5.05 8.50 12.02
N SER A 41 5.54 8.72 10.78
CA SER A 41 6.85 9.33 10.54
C SER A 41 6.92 10.79 10.99
N SER A 42 5.81 11.53 10.90
CA SER A 42 5.75 12.92 11.38
C SER A 42 5.80 13.02 12.91
N LEU A 43 5.43 11.96 13.62
CA LEU A 43 5.43 11.90 15.08
C LEU A 43 6.71 11.29 15.66
N LEU A 44 7.23 10.24 15.04
CA LEU A 44 8.29 9.38 15.60
C LEU A 44 9.57 9.36 14.75
N GLY A 45 9.61 10.11 13.65
CA GLY A 45 10.71 10.12 12.69
C GLY A 45 10.61 9.01 11.64
N ALA A 46 11.44 9.12 10.59
CA ALA A 46 11.37 8.26 9.41
C ALA A 46 11.54 6.77 9.73
N GLU A 47 12.26 6.44 10.79
CA GLU A 47 12.57 5.06 11.15
C GLU A 47 11.35 4.25 11.59
N ALA A 48 10.32 4.93 12.12
CA ALA A 48 9.06 4.30 12.50
C ALA A 48 8.27 3.76 11.29
N THR A 49 8.66 4.11 10.05
CA THR A 49 8.03 3.60 8.83
C THR A 49 8.49 2.19 8.43
N ARG A 50 9.55 1.65 9.05
CA ARG A 50 10.04 0.30 8.72
C ARG A 50 8.95 -0.76 8.82
N GLN A 51 8.13 -0.69 9.86
CA GLN A 51 7.04 -1.65 10.05
C GLN A 51 5.99 -1.57 8.94
N ALA A 52 5.67 -0.36 8.45
CA ALA A 52 4.75 -0.20 7.34
C ALA A 52 5.32 -0.79 6.03
N ARG A 53 6.63 -0.60 5.79
CA ARG A 53 7.32 -1.23 4.66
C ARG A 53 7.27 -2.76 4.76
N ASP A 54 7.59 -3.32 5.92
CA ASP A 54 7.60 -4.77 6.12
C ASP A 54 6.18 -5.36 5.94
N GLY A 55 5.14 -4.62 6.38
CA GLY A 55 3.74 -4.95 6.13
C GLY A 55 3.35 -4.91 4.64
N ILE A 56 3.83 -3.91 3.88
CA ILE A 56 3.64 -3.83 2.42
C ILE A 56 4.27 -5.05 1.74
N CYS A 57 5.49 -5.43 2.11
CA CYS A 57 6.14 -6.63 1.58
C CYS A 57 5.32 -7.90 1.85
N ALA A 58 4.74 -8.03 3.04
CA ALA A 58 3.89 -9.17 3.39
C ALA A 58 2.59 -9.22 2.55
N VAL A 59 1.95 -8.07 2.32
CA VAL A 59 0.76 -7.97 1.45
C VAL A 59 1.08 -8.42 0.02
N LEU A 60 2.19 -7.92 -0.55
CA LEU A 60 2.62 -8.30 -1.90
C LEU A 60 2.94 -9.80 -1.99
N ALA A 61 3.66 -10.35 -1.00
CA ALA A 61 3.96 -11.77 -0.96
C ALA A 61 2.69 -12.64 -0.87
N ALA A 62 1.70 -12.22 -0.08
CA ALA A 62 0.41 -12.91 0.01
C ALA A 62 -0.37 -12.85 -1.31
N ALA A 63 -0.34 -11.69 -1.99
CA ALA A 63 -0.99 -11.50 -3.28
C ALA A 63 -0.32 -12.29 -4.42
N GLU A 64 1.00 -12.48 -4.38
CA GLU A 64 1.70 -13.40 -5.30
C GLU A 64 1.30 -14.85 -5.06
N GLY A 65 1.18 -15.27 -3.78
CA GLY A 65 0.78 -16.62 -3.42
C GLY A 65 -0.63 -17.01 -3.86
N SER A 66 -1.52 -16.04 -4.08
CA SER A 66 -2.86 -16.28 -4.64
C SER A 66 -2.90 -16.33 -6.17
N ARG A 67 -1.85 -15.87 -6.87
CA ARG A 67 -1.72 -15.92 -8.33
C ARG A 67 -1.34 -17.31 -8.86
N GLY A 68 -0.66 -18.11 -8.03
CA GLY A 68 -0.17 -19.45 -8.39
C GLY A 68 -1.10 -20.62 -8.04
N LYS A 69 -2.34 -20.35 -7.60
CA LYS A 69 -3.38 -21.36 -7.29
C LYS A 69 -4.52 -21.26 -8.29
#